data_AF-A0A957VMG2-F1
#
_entry.id   AF-A0A957VMG2-F1
#
_cell.length_a   1.000
_cell.length_b   1.000
_cell.length_c   1.000
_cell.angle_alpha   90.00
_cell.angle_beta   90.00
_cell.angle_gamma   90.00
#
_symmetry.space_group_name_H-M   'P 1'
#
loop_
_entity.id
_entity.type
_entity.pdbx_description
1 polymer ?
#
loop_
_entity_poly.entity_id
_entity_poly.type
_entity_poly.pdbx_seq_one_letter_code
_entity_poly.pdbx_strand_id
1 'polypeptide(L)'
;MTTKPSAAETSLAAVVAAHPYPDYAAWWPMGADFLAMMADAIVGEWRSVLADHADPAVPGAYVDEYIRTVYARAPRAGLVDDFVAAANLDAIRSGEFDALSYGFFHAAFEALAQQVDAGALPGARRAFTQRVGRRFFAQLADHLALDLPASLHSDADVARLRAAIDTVGAFLVAQGYLRDHFAFTFDVDVAHAGRVIRQDEGNLIAGLRRDGLAFALYEMGYPAILPSAVYLFHTLGEAQHHSSRTIEELFARAGCRATETDDFDPTGYPSDMVVELWEIRPADAA
;
A
#
# COMPACT_ATOMS: atom_id res chain seq x y z
N MET A 1 -9.13 -25.28 2.02
CA MET A 1 -10.29 -24.55 2.59
C MET A 1 -10.13 -24.49 4.09
N THR A 2 -9.28 -23.60 4.57
CA THR A 2 -9.18 -23.23 5.98
C THR A 2 -10.24 -22.19 6.23
N THR A 3 -11.29 -22.57 6.96
CA THR A 3 -12.30 -21.64 7.45
C THR A 3 -11.61 -20.58 8.32
N LYS A 4 -11.64 -19.30 7.87
CA LYS A 4 -11.24 -18.15 8.67
C LYS A 4 -12.01 -18.21 10.01
N PRO A 5 -11.35 -18.33 11.17
CA PRO A 5 -12.04 -18.24 12.45
C PRO A 5 -12.66 -16.82 12.57
N SER A 6 -13.87 -16.72 13.12
CA SER A 6 -14.42 -15.43 13.52
C SER A 6 -13.54 -14.87 14.63
N ALA A 7 -12.62 -13.98 14.28
CA ALA A 7 -11.65 -13.44 15.22
C ALA A 7 -12.38 -12.60 16.27
N ALA A 8 -12.19 -12.93 17.55
CA ALA A 8 -12.29 -11.93 18.59
C ALA A 8 -11.33 -10.78 18.21
N GLU A 9 -11.80 -9.53 18.32
CA GLU A 9 -10.97 -8.35 18.09
C GLU A 9 -9.67 -8.50 18.88
N THR A 10 -8.56 -8.75 18.17
CA THR A 10 -7.27 -8.96 18.79
C THR A 10 -6.68 -7.57 19.03
N SER A 11 -6.28 -7.26 20.26
CA SER A 11 -5.75 -5.93 20.58
C SER A 11 -4.42 -5.66 19.86
N LEU A 12 -4.12 -4.39 19.58
CA LEU A 12 -2.86 -4.00 18.95
C LEU A 12 -1.64 -4.57 19.71
N ALA A 13 -1.63 -4.48 21.04
CA ALA A 13 -0.55 -5.02 21.87
C ALA A 13 -0.36 -6.55 21.70
N ALA A 14 -1.45 -7.31 21.57
CA ALA A 14 -1.37 -8.75 21.35
C ALA A 14 -0.81 -9.09 19.95
N VAL A 15 -1.22 -8.33 18.92
CA VAL A 15 -0.68 -8.51 17.56
C VAL A 15 0.80 -8.14 17.50
N VAL A 16 1.22 -7.01 18.10
CA VAL A 16 2.62 -6.58 18.14
C VAL A 16 3.51 -7.62 18.82
N ALA A 17 3.02 -8.22 19.92
CA ALA A 17 3.76 -9.28 20.62
C ALA A 17 3.92 -10.55 19.76
N ALA A 18 2.93 -10.87 18.91
CA ALA A 18 2.98 -12.02 18.02
C ALA A 18 3.80 -11.75 16.73
N HIS A 19 3.83 -10.50 16.26
CA HIS A 19 4.44 -10.08 15.01
C HIS A 19 5.33 -8.82 15.20
N PRO A 20 6.46 -8.93 15.92
CA PRO A 20 7.33 -7.77 16.15
C PRO A 20 8.12 -7.38 14.90
N TYR A 21 8.28 -6.07 14.67
CA TYR A 21 9.11 -5.51 13.60
C TYR A 21 10.29 -4.70 14.16
N PRO A 22 11.27 -5.33 14.83
CA PRO A 22 12.37 -4.62 15.48
C PRO A 22 13.23 -3.79 14.51
N ASP A 23 13.34 -4.22 13.25
CA ASP A 23 14.14 -3.52 12.25
C ASP A 23 13.53 -2.17 11.81
N TYR A 24 12.25 -1.94 12.13
CA TYR A 24 11.54 -0.67 11.92
C TYR A 24 11.69 0.29 13.11
N ALA A 25 12.28 -0.14 14.22
CA ALA A 25 12.47 0.71 15.41
C ALA A 25 13.40 1.90 15.12
N ALA A 26 14.29 1.78 14.14
CA ALA A 26 15.14 2.86 13.66
C ALA A 26 14.40 3.68 12.60
N TRP A 27 13.82 4.82 13.00
CA TRP A 27 13.12 5.70 12.06
C TRP A 27 14.08 6.44 11.14
N TRP A 28 13.68 6.65 9.89
CA TRP A 28 14.44 7.39 8.87
C TRP A 28 13.67 8.63 8.36
N PRO A 29 14.35 9.59 7.71
CA PRO A 29 13.70 10.75 7.11
C PRO A 29 12.70 10.36 6.02
N MET A 30 11.57 11.07 5.99
CA MET A 30 10.58 11.02 4.92
C MET A 30 10.64 12.35 4.15
N GLY A 31 10.44 12.30 2.84
CA GLY A 31 10.40 13.51 2.01
C GLY A 31 9.04 14.20 2.05
N ALA A 32 9.03 15.54 2.10
CA ALA A 32 7.81 16.32 2.22
C ALA A 32 6.87 16.19 1.01
N ASP A 33 7.38 15.98 -0.21
CA ASP A 33 6.52 15.83 -1.39
C ASP A 33 5.63 14.59 -1.26
N PHE A 34 6.23 13.44 -0.90
CA PHE A 34 5.47 12.22 -0.61
C PHE A 34 4.48 12.43 0.53
N LEU A 35 4.94 13.01 1.64
CA LEU A 35 4.10 13.23 2.82
C LEU A 35 2.93 14.17 2.53
N ALA A 36 3.11 15.19 1.69
CA ALA A 36 2.05 16.12 1.33
C ALA A 36 0.97 15.43 0.51
N MET A 37 1.36 14.64 -0.50
CA MET A 37 0.42 13.86 -1.31
C MET A 37 -0.32 12.82 -0.47
N MET A 38 0.38 12.14 0.43
CA MET A 38 -0.24 11.16 1.33
C MET A 38 -1.13 11.80 2.39
N ALA A 39 -0.75 12.94 2.95
CA ALA A 39 -1.59 13.71 3.87
C ALA A 39 -2.91 14.10 3.18
N ASP A 40 -2.84 14.69 1.99
CA ASP A 40 -4.03 15.03 1.22
C ASP A 40 -4.87 13.78 0.90
N ALA A 41 -4.24 12.69 0.46
CA ALA A 41 -4.95 11.46 0.08
C ALA A 41 -5.65 10.79 1.27
N ILE A 42 -4.92 10.55 2.36
CA ILE A 42 -5.43 9.85 3.54
C ILE A 42 -6.47 10.72 4.25
N VAL A 43 -6.15 11.98 4.55
CA VAL A 43 -7.05 12.87 5.30
C VAL A 43 -8.28 13.20 4.46
N GLY A 44 -8.12 13.39 3.16
CA GLY A 44 -9.24 13.64 2.23
C GLY A 44 -10.25 12.50 2.21
N GLU A 45 -9.78 11.25 2.06
CA GLU A 45 -10.67 10.09 2.04
C GLU A 45 -11.23 9.74 3.42
N TRP A 46 -10.46 9.92 4.50
CA TRP A 46 -10.96 9.77 5.85
C TRP A 46 -12.12 10.74 6.14
N ARG A 47 -11.96 12.02 5.77
CA ARG A 47 -13.04 13.02 5.84
C ARG A 47 -14.24 12.63 4.97
N SER A 48 -14.03 12.02 3.82
CA SER A 48 -15.15 11.59 2.96
C SER A 48 -16.00 10.49 3.60
N VAL A 49 -15.44 9.68 4.50
CA VAL A 49 -16.17 8.64 5.25
C VAL A 49 -16.95 9.24 6.41
N LEU A 50 -16.39 10.22 7.12
CA LEU A 50 -16.97 10.79 8.34
C LEU A 50 -17.83 12.04 8.11
N ALA A 51 -17.67 12.69 6.96
CA ALA A 51 -18.30 13.97 6.61
C ALA A 51 -18.13 15.01 7.75
N ASP A 52 -19.24 15.59 8.24
CA ASP A 52 -19.25 16.63 9.27
C ASP A 52 -18.77 16.15 10.66
N HIS A 53 -18.53 14.84 10.84
CA HIS A 53 -18.09 14.23 12.11
C HIS A 53 -16.58 13.94 12.14
N ALA A 54 -15.81 14.47 11.19
CA ALA A 54 -14.37 14.27 11.12
C ALA A 54 -13.63 15.04 12.22
N ASP A 55 -13.43 14.40 13.38
CA ASP A 55 -12.62 14.92 14.50
C ASP A 55 -11.21 14.33 14.46
N PRO A 56 -10.15 15.14 14.24
CA PRO A 56 -8.76 14.69 14.26
C PRO A 56 -8.30 14.06 15.58
N ALA A 57 -9.00 14.29 16.69
CA ALA A 57 -8.70 13.63 17.96
C ALA A 57 -8.88 12.10 17.90
N VAL A 58 -9.80 11.61 17.04
CA VAL A 58 -10.05 10.18 16.86
C VAL A 58 -8.83 9.45 16.27
N PRO A 59 -8.31 9.81 15.06
CA PRO A 59 -7.06 9.24 14.58
C PRO A 59 -5.88 9.55 15.52
N GLY A 60 -5.89 10.69 16.21
CA GLY A 60 -4.89 11.04 17.22
C GLY A 60 -4.75 10.01 18.35
N ALA A 61 -5.86 9.49 18.87
CA ALA A 61 -5.82 8.45 19.90
C ALA A 61 -5.13 7.16 19.41
N TYR A 62 -5.43 6.73 18.18
CA TYR A 62 -4.80 5.56 17.57
C TYR A 62 -3.32 5.79 17.26
N VAL A 63 -2.94 6.98 16.77
CA VAL A 63 -1.53 7.35 16.53
C VAL A 63 -0.74 7.28 17.83
N ASP A 64 -1.28 7.84 18.92
CA ASP A 64 -0.66 7.83 20.24
C ASP A 64 -0.49 6.42 20.80
N GLU A 65 -1.54 5.58 20.71
CA GLU A 65 -1.48 4.17 21.10
C GLU A 65 -0.43 3.41 20.28
N TYR A 66 -0.42 3.63 18.96
CA TYR A 66 0.48 2.95 18.05
C TYR A 66 1.94 3.27 18.35
N ILE A 67 2.30 4.56 18.47
CA ILE A 67 3.70 4.96 18.74
C ILE A 67 4.19 4.40 20.08
N ARG A 68 3.33 4.38 21.10
CA ARG A 68 3.68 3.82 22.42
C ARG A 68 3.83 2.31 22.37
N THR A 69 2.93 1.62 21.67
CA THR A 69 2.87 0.15 21.68
C THR A 69 3.89 -0.47 20.74
N VAL A 70 4.00 0.04 19.51
CA VAL A 70 4.85 -0.51 18.45
C VAL A 70 6.29 -0.04 18.60
N TYR A 71 6.48 1.25 18.85
CA TYR A 71 7.81 1.86 18.86
C TYR A 71 8.38 2.13 20.25
N ALA A 72 7.60 1.90 21.32
CA ALA A 72 7.98 2.20 22.69
C ALA A 72 8.46 3.66 22.88
N ARG A 73 7.84 4.60 22.16
CA ARG A 73 8.19 6.02 22.13
C ARG A 73 7.04 6.89 22.63
N ALA A 74 7.35 8.14 22.98
CA ALA A 74 6.33 9.16 23.19
C ALA A 74 5.93 9.76 21.83
N PRO A 75 4.63 9.94 21.55
CA PRO A 75 4.17 10.63 20.36
C PRO A 75 4.60 12.09 20.38
N ARG A 76 4.94 12.63 19.21
CA ARG A 76 5.29 14.04 19.05
C ARG A 76 4.03 14.89 19.18
N ALA A 77 4.08 15.93 20.01
CA ALA A 77 2.96 16.86 20.15
C ALA A 77 2.65 17.54 18.81
N GLY A 78 1.36 17.62 18.46
CA GLY A 78 0.88 18.21 17.22
C GLY A 78 1.12 17.37 15.97
N LEU A 79 1.59 16.11 16.07
CA LEU A 79 1.87 15.26 14.91
C LEU A 79 0.65 15.09 13.98
N VAL A 80 -0.53 14.84 14.55
CA VAL A 80 -1.76 14.71 13.75
C VAL A 80 -2.21 16.04 13.17
N ASP A 81 -2.11 17.13 13.93
CA ASP A 81 -2.47 18.47 13.44
C ASP A 81 -1.57 18.89 12.27
N ASP A 82 -0.26 18.65 12.37
CA ASP A 82 0.71 18.87 11.30
C ASP A 82 0.34 18.08 10.05
N PHE A 83 0.01 16.79 10.19
CA PHE A 83 -0.37 15.96 9.05
C PHE A 83 -1.70 16.42 8.41
N VAL A 84 -2.71 16.75 9.23
CA VAL A 84 -4.01 17.25 8.76
C VAL A 84 -3.90 18.60 8.06
N ALA A 85 -3.02 19.47 8.55
CA ALA A 85 -2.78 20.79 7.98
C ALA A 85 -1.75 20.78 6.85
N ALA A 86 -1.13 19.62 6.54
CA ALA A 86 0.03 19.50 5.67
C ALA A 86 1.16 20.49 6.03
N ALA A 87 1.40 20.66 7.33
CA ALA A 87 2.40 21.56 7.90
C ALA A 87 3.56 20.78 8.53
N ASN A 88 4.76 21.36 8.55
CA ASN A 88 5.97 20.79 9.18
C ASN A 88 6.30 19.35 8.71
N LEU A 89 5.95 18.99 7.49
CA LEU A 89 6.07 17.61 6.98
C LEU A 89 7.51 17.10 6.98
N ASP A 90 8.51 17.95 6.72
CA ASP A 90 9.93 17.59 6.76
C ASP A 90 10.41 17.06 8.13
N ALA A 91 9.64 17.31 9.21
CA ALA A 91 9.95 16.80 10.54
C ALA A 91 9.46 15.36 10.76
N ILE A 92 8.52 14.88 9.93
CA ILE A 92 7.91 13.55 10.07
C ILE A 92 8.92 12.49 9.65
N ARG A 93 9.07 11.46 10.50
CA ARG A 93 9.91 10.28 10.21
C ARG A 93 9.07 9.06 9.84
N SER A 94 9.72 8.03 9.30
CA SER A 94 9.03 6.82 8.80
C SER A 94 8.08 6.18 9.81
N GLY A 95 8.49 6.00 11.07
CA GLY A 95 7.60 5.44 12.10
C GLY A 95 6.48 6.37 12.58
N GLU A 96 6.62 7.69 12.40
CA GLU A 96 5.51 8.63 12.63
C GLU A 96 4.52 8.56 11.47
N PHE A 97 5.01 8.48 10.23
CA PHE A 97 4.15 8.27 9.05
C PHE A 97 3.41 6.93 9.11
N ASP A 98 4.08 5.87 9.54
CA ASP A 98 3.49 4.55 9.79
C ASP A 98 2.33 4.63 10.81
N ALA A 99 2.55 5.33 11.93
CA ALA A 99 1.52 5.55 12.94
C ALA A 99 0.36 6.41 12.42
N LEU A 100 0.66 7.49 11.68
CA LEU A 100 -0.35 8.33 11.03
C LEU A 100 -1.21 7.50 10.07
N SER A 101 -0.58 6.71 9.22
CA SER A 101 -1.30 5.80 8.32
C SER A 101 -2.21 4.86 9.11
N TYR A 102 -1.67 4.17 10.12
CA TYR A 102 -2.46 3.30 10.99
C TYR A 102 -3.67 4.02 11.57
N GLY A 103 -3.48 5.17 12.23
CA GLY A 103 -4.56 5.84 12.95
C GLY A 103 -5.69 6.35 12.06
N PHE A 104 -5.36 6.90 10.89
CA PHE A 104 -6.38 7.36 9.95
C PHE A 104 -7.14 6.20 9.29
N PHE A 105 -6.47 5.11 8.92
CA PHE A 105 -7.14 3.93 8.37
C PHE A 105 -7.97 3.22 9.42
N HIS A 106 -7.47 3.07 10.64
CA HIS A 106 -8.22 2.48 11.76
C HIS A 106 -9.52 3.25 12.00
N ALA A 107 -9.43 4.58 12.13
CA ALA A 107 -10.59 5.44 12.32
C ALA A 107 -11.60 5.34 11.15
N ALA A 108 -11.11 5.33 9.90
CA ALA A 108 -11.98 5.16 8.73
C ALA A 108 -12.66 3.78 8.71
N PHE A 109 -11.93 2.72 9.06
CA PHE A 109 -12.42 1.34 9.04
C PHE A 109 -13.43 1.04 10.14
N GLU A 110 -13.32 1.68 11.30
CA GLU A 110 -14.36 1.65 12.33
C GLU A 110 -15.60 2.43 11.89
N ALA A 111 -15.43 3.62 11.33
CA ALA A 111 -16.55 4.41 10.80
C ALA A 111 -17.32 3.64 9.73
N LEU A 112 -16.62 2.98 8.80
CA LEU A 112 -17.24 2.11 7.80
C LEU A 112 -18.00 0.93 8.43
N ALA A 113 -17.47 0.31 9.49
CA ALA A 113 -18.15 -0.78 10.18
C ALA A 113 -19.48 -0.36 10.83
N GLN A 114 -19.66 0.93 11.11
CA GLN A 114 -20.91 1.51 11.60
C GLN A 114 -21.89 1.88 10.46
N GLN A 115 -21.40 2.03 9.23
CA GLN A 115 -22.16 2.52 8.08
C GLN A 115 -22.63 1.43 7.12
N VAL A 116 -21.93 0.28 7.07
CA VAL A 116 -22.23 -0.81 6.13
C VAL A 116 -22.45 -2.13 6.86
N ASP A 117 -23.23 -3.02 6.25
CA ASP A 117 -23.45 -4.36 6.78
C ASP A 117 -22.14 -5.17 6.85
N ALA A 118 -22.04 -6.07 7.83
CA ALA A 118 -20.84 -6.89 8.06
C ALA A 118 -20.39 -7.68 6.81
N GLY A 119 -21.32 -8.11 5.96
CA GLY A 119 -21.00 -8.80 4.69
C GLY A 119 -20.39 -7.89 3.62
N ALA A 120 -20.68 -6.59 3.65
CA ALA A 120 -20.14 -5.60 2.71
C ALA A 120 -18.86 -4.91 3.22
N LEU A 121 -18.57 -5.04 4.52
CA LEU A 121 -17.46 -4.34 5.19
C LEU A 121 -16.08 -4.58 4.56
N PRO A 122 -15.67 -5.83 4.20
CA PRO A 122 -14.38 -6.02 3.53
C PRO A 122 -14.29 -5.25 2.20
N GLY A 123 -15.36 -5.26 1.41
CA GLY A 123 -15.43 -4.51 0.15
C GLY A 123 -15.36 -3.00 0.37
N ALA A 124 -16.01 -2.48 1.42
CA ALA A 124 -15.97 -1.06 1.76
C ALA A 124 -14.57 -0.61 2.21
N ARG A 125 -13.88 -1.40 3.03
CA ARG A 125 -12.50 -1.13 3.47
C ARG A 125 -11.51 -1.19 2.31
N ARG A 126 -11.62 -2.19 1.44
CA ARG A 126 -10.83 -2.25 0.20
C ARG A 126 -11.09 -1.02 -0.67
N ALA A 127 -12.35 -0.65 -0.90
CA ALA A 127 -12.70 0.52 -1.70
C ALA A 127 -12.14 1.83 -1.13
N PHE A 128 -12.09 1.98 0.20
CA PHE A 128 -11.40 3.10 0.85
C PHE A 128 -9.91 3.13 0.51
N THR A 129 -9.20 2.02 0.69
CA THR A 129 -7.76 1.94 0.37
C THR A 129 -7.49 2.28 -1.10
N GLN A 130 -8.35 1.83 -2.01
CA GLN A 130 -8.26 2.14 -3.44
C GLN A 130 -8.49 3.62 -3.73
N ARG A 131 -9.43 4.29 -3.05
CA ARG A 131 -9.62 5.74 -3.23
C ARG A 131 -8.40 6.53 -2.77
N VAL A 132 -7.80 6.15 -1.63
CA VAL A 132 -6.55 6.76 -1.14
C VAL A 132 -5.44 6.60 -2.20
N GLY A 133 -5.23 5.38 -2.70
CA GLY A 133 -4.23 5.12 -3.73
C GLY A 133 -4.47 5.90 -5.01
N ARG A 134 -5.72 5.98 -5.50
CA ARG A 134 -6.07 6.79 -6.68
C ARG A 134 -5.78 8.27 -6.50
N ARG A 135 -6.10 8.80 -5.32
CA ARG A 135 -5.89 10.21 -5.00
C ARG A 135 -4.40 10.56 -4.88
N PHE A 136 -3.62 9.69 -4.25
CA PHE A 136 -2.16 9.80 -4.21
C PHE A 136 -1.56 9.72 -5.61
N PHE A 137 -1.94 8.70 -6.39
CA PHE A 137 -1.39 8.48 -7.73
C PHE A 137 -1.71 9.64 -8.68
N ALA A 138 -2.89 10.24 -8.60
CA ALA A 138 -3.21 11.41 -9.42
C ALA A 138 -2.21 12.56 -9.20
N GLN A 139 -1.87 12.85 -7.94
CA GLN A 139 -0.88 13.87 -7.59
C GLN A 139 0.53 13.46 -7.99
N LEU A 140 0.89 12.19 -7.77
CA LEU A 140 2.19 11.64 -8.11
C LEU A 140 2.43 11.67 -9.64
N ALA A 141 1.44 11.27 -10.42
CA ALA A 141 1.53 11.24 -11.88
C ALA A 141 1.75 12.63 -12.45
N ASP A 142 1.06 13.64 -11.90
CA ASP A 142 1.25 15.04 -12.28
C ASP A 142 2.62 15.57 -11.83
N HIS A 143 3.03 15.28 -10.60
CA HIS A 143 4.31 15.71 -10.04
C HIS A 143 5.52 15.14 -10.80
N LEU A 144 5.45 13.86 -11.18
CA LEU A 144 6.51 13.18 -11.94
C LEU A 144 6.35 13.31 -13.45
N ALA A 145 5.27 13.95 -13.93
CA ALA A 145 4.92 14.04 -15.34
C ALA A 145 4.97 12.67 -16.05
N LEU A 146 4.35 11.65 -15.44
CA LEU A 146 4.43 10.27 -15.93
C LEU A 146 3.82 10.12 -17.33
N ASP A 147 4.62 9.58 -18.25
CA ASP A 147 4.16 9.21 -19.59
C ASP A 147 3.67 7.76 -19.62
N LEU A 148 2.37 7.56 -19.42
CA LEU A 148 1.75 6.23 -19.43
C LEU A 148 1.14 5.91 -20.80
N PRO A 149 1.25 4.66 -21.29
CA PRO A 149 0.45 4.22 -22.42
C PRO A 149 -1.03 4.17 -22.04
N ALA A 150 -1.94 4.31 -23.01
CA ALA A 150 -3.38 4.14 -22.77
C ALA A 150 -3.80 2.65 -22.74
N SER A 151 -2.94 1.76 -23.24
CA SER A 151 -3.16 0.33 -23.37
C SER A 151 -1.82 -0.40 -23.53
N LEU A 152 -1.69 -1.64 -23.05
CA LEU A 152 -0.51 -2.48 -23.29
C LEU A 152 -0.71 -3.37 -24.52
N HIS A 153 -0.29 -2.90 -25.69
CA HIS A 153 -0.43 -3.63 -26.96
C HIS A 153 0.89 -3.83 -27.72
N SER A 154 1.97 -3.21 -27.29
CA SER A 154 3.25 -3.29 -27.99
C SER A 154 4.40 -3.24 -27.01
N ASP A 155 5.58 -3.66 -27.44
CA ASP A 155 6.81 -3.58 -26.64
C ASP A 155 7.14 -2.11 -26.31
N ALA A 156 6.75 -1.16 -27.17
CA ALA A 156 6.88 0.26 -26.89
C ALA A 156 5.98 0.72 -25.73
N ASP A 157 4.77 0.17 -25.61
CA ASP A 157 3.89 0.44 -24.47
C ASP A 157 4.46 -0.15 -23.18
N VAL A 158 5.01 -1.37 -23.24
CA VAL A 158 5.69 -2.00 -22.09
C VAL A 158 6.89 -1.18 -21.65
N ALA A 159 7.70 -0.69 -22.59
CA ALA A 159 8.84 0.16 -22.28
C ALA A 159 8.43 1.48 -21.60
N ARG A 160 7.34 2.12 -22.05
CA ARG A 160 6.78 3.33 -21.41
C ARG A 160 6.25 3.05 -20.01
N LEU A 161 5.47 1.97 -19.86
CA LEU A 161 4.98 1.52 -18.56
C LEU A 161 6.13 1.28 -17.58
N ARG A 162 7.16 0.53 -18.01
CA ARG A 162 8.33 0.23 -17.19
C ARG A 162 9.07 1.48 -16.77
N ALA A 163 9.32 2.41 -17.70
CA ALA A 163 9.95 3.68 -17.37
C ALA A 163 9.14 4.47 -16.32
N ALA A 164 7.81 4.45 -16.41
CA ALA A 164 6.95 5.07 -15.41
C ALA A 164 7.03 4.35 -14.05
N ILE A 165 7.02 3.02 -14.03
CA ILE A 165 7.17 2.22 -12.80
C ILE A 165 8.54 2.49 -12.14
N ASP A 166 9.63 2.50 -12.92
CA ASP A 166 10.98 2.80 -12.44
C ASP A 166 11.05 4.24 -11.88
N THR A 167 10.38 5.20 -12.53
CA THR A 167 10.31 6.60 -12.05
C THR A 167 9.55 6.70 -10.73
N VAL A 168 8.42 6.00 -10.60
CA VAL A 168 7.66 5.93 -9.34
C VAL A 168 8.50 5.27 -8.25
N GLY A 169 9.15 4.15 -8.54
CA GLY A 169 10.03 3.46 -7.60
C GLY A 169 11.17 4.32 -7.09
N ALA A 170 11.87 5.01 -8.00
CA ALA A 170 12.92 5.94 -7.66
C ALA A 170 12.41 7.08 -6.76
N PHE A 171 11.22 7.62 -7.03
CA PHE A 171 10.58 8.60 -6.17
C PHE A 171 10.29 8.02 -4.77
N LEU A 172 9.68 6.84 -4.68
CA LEU A 172 9.33 6.22 -3.39
C LEU A 172 10.56 5.94 -2.52
N VAL A 173 11.68 5.51 -3.12
CA VAL A 173 12.96 5.35 -2.43
C VAL A 173 13.55 6.69 -2.03
N ALA A 174 13.60 7.67 -2.94
CA ALA A 174 14.17 8.99 -2.68
C ALA A 174 13.42 9.77 -1.58
N GLN A 175 12.10 9.57 -1.50
CA GLN A 175 11.24 10.18 -0.48
C GLN A 175 11.19 9.36 0.82
N GLY A 176 11.94 8.26 0.91
CA GLY A 176 12.02 7.43 2.10
C GLY A 176 10.76 6.61 2.39
N TYR A 177 9.78 6.51 1.48
CA TYR A 177 8.68 5.58 1.68
C TYR A 177 9.16 4.12 1.66
N LEU A 178 10.08 3.81 0.74
CA LEU A 178 10.89 2.60 0.76
C LEU A 178 12.28 2.99 1.24
N ARG A 179 12.88 2.21 2.13
CA ARG A 179 14.16 2.60 2.71
C ARG A 179 15.31 2.46 1.73
N ASP A 180 15.33 1.38 0.96
CA ASP A 180 16.51 1.01 0.18
C ASP A 180 16.23 0.31 -1.16
N HIS A 181 15.09 -0.36 -1.35
CA HIS A 181 14.84 -1.13 -2.57
C HIS A 181 13.45 -0.94 -3.17
N PHE A 182 13.41 -0.92 -4.49
CA PHE A 182 12.22 -1.05 -5.32
C PHE A 182 12.60 -1.82 -6.58
N ALA A 183 11.86 -2.87 -6.91
CA ALA A 183 11.93 -3.48 -8.24
C ALA A 183 10.57 -4.03 -8.65
N PHE A 184 10.18 -3.81 -9.90
CA PHE A 184 8.98 -4.42 -10.49
C PHE A 184 9.41 -5.13 -11.77
N THR A 185 9.47 -6.46 -11.74
CA THR A 185 10.06 -7.26 -12.82
C THR A 185 9.01 -8.11 -13.53
N PHE A 186 9.16 -8.25 -14.85
CA PHE A 186 8.28 -9.09 -15.67
C PHE A 186 8.91 -10.45 -15.99
N ASP A 187 10.18 -10.64 -15.67
CA ASP A 187 10.83 -11.95 -15.62
C ASP A 187 10.44 -12.65 -14.32
N VAL A 188 9.73 -13.77 -14.44
CA VAL A 188 9.15 -14.51 -13.32
C VAL A 188 9.53 -15.98 -13.46
N ASP A 189 10.17 -16.56 -12.44
CA ASP A 189 10.34 -18.01 -12.27
C ASP A 189 10.10 -18.36 -10.80
N VAL A 190 8.84 -18.63 -10.45
CA VAL A 190 8.42 -18.87 -9.05
C VAL A 190 7.46 -20.04 -8.93
N ALA A 191 7.41 -20.65 -7.75
CA ALA A 191 6.39 -21.63 -7.40
C ALA A 191 5.22 -20.92 -6.70
N HIS A 192 3.99 -21.10 -7.18
CA HIS A 192 2.78 -20.52 -6.61
C HIS A 192 1.58 -21.47 -6.80
N ALA A 193 0.80 -21.69 -5.74
CA ALA A 193 -0.38 -22.56 -5.75
C ALA A 193 -0.14 -23.97 -6.36
N GLY A 194 1.04 -24.56 -6.07
CA GLY A 194 1.43 -25.89 -6.57
C GLY A 194 1.81 -25.93 -8.06
N ARG A 195 1.97 -24.76 -8.71
CA ARG A 195 2.40 -24.61 -10.10
C ARG A 195 3.70 -23.82 -10.14
N VAL A 196 4.47 -24.05 -11.19
CA VAL A 196 5.64 -23.20 -11.50
C VAL A 196 5.20 -22.20 -12.57
N ILE A 197 5.31 -20.92 -12.25
CA ILE A 197 5.02 -19.80 -13.15
C ILE A 197 6.34 -19.36 -13.75
N ARG A 198 6.48 -19.53 -15.07
CA ARG A 198 7.62 -19.08 -15.86
C ARG A 198 7.18 -18.11 -16.93
N GLN A 199 7.73 -16.91 -16.91
CA GLN A 199 7.50 -15.86 -17.87
C GLN A 199 8.80 -15.09 -18.09
N ASP A 200 9.18 -14.88 -19.35
CA ASP A 200 10.19 -13.89 -19.71
C ASP A 200 9.50 -12.55 -20.03
N GLU A 201 10.13 -11.42 -19.71
CA GLU A 201 9.60 -10.07 -20.00
C GLU A 201 9.24 -9.92 -21.49
N GLY A 202 10.08 -10.45 -22.39
CA GLY A 202 9.83 -10.42 -23.84
C GLY A 202 8.56 -11.15 -24.29
N ASN A 203 7.95 -11.96 -23.43
CA ASN A 203 6.71 -12.67 -23.69
C ASN A 203 5.48 -12.01 -23.06
N LEU A 204 5.62 -10.87 -22.35
CA LEU A 204 4.54 -10.20 -21.63
C LEU A 204 3.33 -9.92 -22.53
N ILE A 205 3.54 -9.22 -23.66
CA ILE A 205 2.45 -8.88 -24.60
C ILE A 205 1.85 -10.13 -25.25
N ALA A 206 2.67 -11.13 -25.54
CA ALA A 206 2.19 -12.39 -26.10
C ALA A 206 1.29 -13.14 -25.11
N GLY A 207 1.67 -13.17 -23.83
CA GLY A 207 0.88 -13.76 -22.74
C GLY A 207 -0.45 -13.04 -22.54
N LEU A 208 -0.42 -11.70 -22.43
CA LEU A 208 -1.64 -10.88 -22.30
C LEU A 208 -2.61 -11.11 -23.47
N ARG A 209 -2.11 -11.26 -24.70
CA ARG A 209 -2.96 -11.51 -25.88
C ARG A 209 -3.51 -12.93 -25.97
N ARG A 210 -2.67 -13.93 -25.68
CA ARG A 210 -3.02 -15.34 -25.87
C ARG A 210 -3.87 -15.86 -24.71
N ASP A 211 -3.47 -15.52 -23.49
CA ASP A 211 -3.97 -16.12 -22.26
C ASP A 211 -4.78 -15.13 -21.42
N GLY A 212 -4.79 -13.84 -21.79
CA GLY A 212 -5.47 -12.79 -21.01
C GLY A 212 -4.83 -12.53 -19.65
N LEU A 213 -3.58 -12.98 -19.46
CA LEU A 213 -2.89 -12.98 -18.19
C LEU A 213 -1.37 -12.87 -18.40
N ALA A 214 -0.74 -12.06 -17.57
CA ALA A 214 0.70 -12.04 -17.38
C ALA A 214 1.02 -11.88 -15.89
N PHE A 215 2.27 -12.12 -15.52
CA PHE A 215 2.75 -12.04 -14.16
C PHE A 215 3.85 -10.98 -14.00
N ALA A 216 4.03 -10.51 -12.78
CA ALA A 216 5.18 -9.70 -12.38
C ALA A 216 5.56 -9.96 -10.93
N LEU A 217 6.79 -9.65 -10.54
CA LEU A 217 7.21 -9.61 -9.15
C LEU A 217 7.40 -8.16 -8.72
N TYR A 218 6.88 -7.82 -7.55
CA TYR A 218 7.09 -6.53 -6.93
C TYR A 218 7.89 -6.70 -5.63
N GLU A 219 9.08 -6.13 -5.61
CA GLU A 219 10.00 -6.17 -4.48
C GLU A 219 10.10 -4.78 -3.82
N MET A 220 9.98 -4.73 -2.50
CA MET A 220 10.02 -3.52 -1.70
C MET A 220 10.93 -3.72 -0.49
N GLY A 221 11.99 -2.91 -0.41
CA GLY A 221 12.89 -2.89 0.73
C GLY A 221 12.38 -1.96 1.82
N TYR A 222 12.05 -2.53 2.98
CA TYR A 222 11.54 -1.80 4.14
C TYR A 222 10.45 -0.76 3.85
N PRO A 223 9.28 -1.16 3.29
CA PRO A 223 8.19 -0.21 3.11
C PRO A 223 7.74 0.36 4.45
N ALA A 224 7.74 1.70 4.59
CA ALA A 224 7.54 2.40 5.86
C ALA A 224 6.27 1.97 6.62
N ILE A 225 5.26 1.49 5.90
CA ILE A 225 3.98 1.05 6.46
C ILE A 225 3.84 -0.46 6.70
N LEU A 226 4.89 -1.27 6.51
CA LEU A 226 4.79 -2.72 6.70
C LEU A 226 4.23 -3.09 8.09
N PRO A 227 4.72 -2.50 9.20
CA PRO A 227 4.24 -2.89 10.53
C PRO A 227 2.74 -2.59 10.67
N SER A 228 2.31 -1.39 10.30
CA SER A 228 0.91 -1.00 10.41
C SER A 228 -0.03 -1.73 9.45
N ALA A 229 0.42 -2.08 8.24
CA ALA A 229 -0.35 -2.91 7.31
C ALA A 229 -0.68 -4.28 7.92
N VAL A 230 0.31 -4.95 8.51
CA VAL A 230 0.12 -6.22 9.22
C VAL A 230 -0.80 -6.03 10.41
N TYR A 231 -0.60 -4.98 11.21
CA TYR A 231 -1.39 -4.77 12.41
C TYR A 231 -2.85 -4.44 12.09
N LEU A 232 -3.15 -3.64 11.07
CA LEU A 232 -4.52 -3.43 10.62
C LEU A 232 -5.17 -4.70 10.09
N PHE A 233 -4.44 -5.53 9.36
CA PHE A 233 -4.98 -6.80 8.88
C PHE A 233 -5.38 -7.71 10.05
N HIS A 234 -4.56 -7.81 11.09
CA HIS A 234 -4.86 -8.66 12.25
C HIS A 234 -5.90 -8.06 13.21
N THR A 235 -5.98 -6.73 13.34
CA THR A 235 -6.93 -6.05 14.23
C THR A 235 -8.28 -5.82 13.56
N LEU A 236 -8.30 -5.43 12.29
CA LEU A 236 -9.48 -5.01 11.53
C LEU A 236 -9.69 -5.79 10.22
N GLY A 237 -8.91 -6.81 9.91
CA GLY A 237 -9.19 -7.70 8.77
C GLY A 237 -8.92 -7.13 7.38
N GLU A 238 -8.29 -5.95 7.28
CA GLU A 238 -7.88 -5.31 6.02
C GLU A 238 -6.60 -4.50 6.25
N ALA A 239 -5.67 -4.52 5.31
CA ALA A 239 -4.42 -3.77 5.39
C ALA A 239 -4.51 -2.44 4.61
N GLN A 240 -3.62 -1.52 4.96
CA GLN A 240 -3.35 -0.34 4.14
C GLN A 240 -2.22 -0.67 3.15
N HIS A 241 -2.52 -0.59 1.85
CA HIS A 241 -1.63 -1.06 0.77
C HIS A 241 -1.14 0.11 -0.11
N HIS A 242 -0.43 1.12 0.42
CA HIS A 242 -0.15 2.34 -0.37
C HIS A 242 0.61 2.09 -1.68
N SER A 243 1.75 1.41 -1.61
CA SER A 243 2.56 1.07 -2.80
C SER A 243 1.79 0.18 -3.76
N SER A 244 1.16 -0.88 -3.27
CA SER A 244 0.38 -1.80 -4.11
C SER A 244 -0.78 -1.04 -4.80
N ARG A 245 -1.54 -0.20 -4.08
CA ARG A 245 -2.61 0.63 -4.70
C ARG A 245 -2.08 1.65 -5.72
N THR A 246 -0.86 2.14 -5.53
CA THR A 246 -0.18 3.01 -6.51
C THR A 246 0.10 2.25 -7.81
N ILE A 247 0.60 1.01 -7.70
CA ILE A 247 0.84 0.14 -8.85
C ILE A 247 -0.47 -0.29 -9.52
N GLU A 248 -1.51 -0.65 -8.75
CA GLU A 248 -2.84 -0.97 -9.29
C GLU A 248 -3.38 0.16 -10.18
N GLU A 249 -3.30 1.40 -9.70
CA GLU A 249 -3.76 2.58 -10.45
C GLU A 249 -2.87 2.87 -11.67
N LEU A 250 -1.55 2.70 -11.56
CA LEU A 250 -0.62 2.82 -12.68
C LEU A 250 -1.03 1.88 -13.83
N PHE A 251 -1.29 0.61 -13.54
CA PHE A 251 -1.78 -0.36 -14.53
C PHE A 251 -3.18 -0.03 -15.03
N ALA A 252 -4.08 0.46 -14.16
CA ALA A 252 -5.43 0.88 -14.56
C ALA A 252 -5.38 1.98 -15.63
N ARG A 253 -4.48 2.95 -15.49
CA ARG A 253 -4.26 4.00 -16.52
C ARG A 253 -3.61 3.46 -17.80
N ALA A 254 -2.92 2.35 -17.71
CA ALA A 254 -2.36 1.61 -18.84
C ALA A 254 -3.32 0.58 -19.48
N GLY A 255 -4.62 0.65 -19.16
CA GLY A 255 -5.64 -0.23 -19.75
C GLY A 255 -5.58 -1.68 -19.24
N CYS A 256 -5.00 -1.89 -18.06
CA CYS A 256 -4.86 -3.20 -17.43
C CYS A 256 -5.41 -3.19 -16.00
N ARG A 257 -5.85 -4.36 -15.54
CA ARG A 257 -6.06 -4.63 -14.12
C ARG A 257 -4.84 -5.40 -13.63
N ALA A 258 -4.14 -4.87 -12.64
CA ALA A 258 -3.07 -5.57 -11.94
C ALA A 258 -3.47 -5.78 -10.47
N THR A 259 -3.18 -6.94 -9.91
CA THR A 259 -3.43 -7.25 -8.49
C THR A 259 -2.40 -8.25 -7.96
N GLU A 260 -1.95 -8.05 -6.72
CA GLU A 260 -1.23 -9.04 -5.92
C GLU A 260 -2.01 -10.37 -5.81
N THR A 261 -1.28 -11.50 -5.72
CA THR A 261 -1.84 -12.82 -5.42
C THR A 261 -1.76 -13.15 -3.92
N ASP A 262 -2.89 -13.51 -3.33
CA ASP A 262 -3.02 -13.72 -1.87
C ASP A 262 -2.24 -14.94 -1.31
N ASP A 263 -1.81 -15.88 -2.16
CA ASP A 263 -1.22 -17.19 -1.79
C ASP A 263 0.29 -17.30 -2.16
N PHE A 264 0.98 -16.19 -2.37
CA PHE A 264 2.41 -16.20 -2.68
C PHE A 264 3.27 -16.44 -1.42
N ASP A 265 4.26 -17.34 -1.54
CA ASP A 265 5.22 -17.65 -0.47
C ASP A 265 6.58 -17.00 -0.82
N PRO A 266 6.98 -15.91 -0.12
CA PRO A 266 8.23 -15.21 -0.40
C PRO A 266 9.43 -15.78 0.39
N THR A 267 9.39 -17.01 0.90
CA THR A 267 10.48 -17.59 1.73
C THR A 267 11.87 -17.64 1.06
N GLY A 268 11.95 -17.44 -0.26
CA GLY A 268 13.21 -17.25 -0.99
C GLY A 268 13.87 -15.87 -0.78
N TYR A 269 13.17 -14.91 -0.16
CA TYR A 269 13.60 -13.53 0.02
C TYR A 269 13.96 -13.24 1.49
N PRO A 270 14.87 -12.28 1.74
CA PRO A 270 15.24 -11.94 3.10
C PRO A 270 14.06 -11.25 3.82
N SER A 271 14.03 -11.36 5.16
CA SER A 271 12.88 -10.91 5.98
C SER A 271 12.60 -9.40 5.93
N ASP A 272 13.55 -8.64 5.43
CA ASP A 272 13.48 -7.20 5.26
C ASP A 272 12.99 -6.75 3.87
N MET A 273 12.76 -7.72 2.98
CA MET A 273 12.23 -7.52 1.65
C MET A 273 10.79 -8.04 1.60
N VAL A 274 9.85 -7.16 1.26
CA VAL A 274 8.49 -7.58 0.92
C VAL A 274 8.47 -7.90 -0.57
N VAL A 275 8.03 -9.12 -0.91
CA VAL A 275 7.87 -9.53 -2.31
C VAL A 275 6.46 -10.03 -2.55
N GLU A 276 5.85 -9.48 -3.58
CA GLU A 276 4.50 -9.80 -4.03
C GLU A 276 4.57 -10.37 -5.45
N LEU A 277 3.82 -11.44 -5.71
CA LEU A 277 3.53 -11.89 -7.07
C LEU A 277 2.25 -11.19 -7.55
N TRP A 278 2.29 -10.64 -8.76
CA TRP A 278 1.20 -9.89 -9.34
C TRP A 278 0.64 -10.59 -10.58
N GLU A 279 -0.69 -10.60 -10.69
CA GLU A 279 -1.40 -10.92 -11.93
C GLU A 279 -1.77 -9.64 -12.67
N ILE A 280 -1.53 -9.61 -13.98
CA ILE A 280 -1.86 -8.49 -14.87
C ILE A 280 -2.80 -9.02 -15.95
N ARG A 281 -3.93 -8.35 -16.13
CA ARG A 281 -4.97 -8.69 -17.11
C ARG A 281 -5.38 -7.46 -17.92
N PRO A 282 -5.79 -7.60 -19.18
CA PRO A 282 -6.46 -6.51 -19.89
C PRO A 282 -7.71 -6.05 -19.13
N ALA A 283 -8.02 -4.74 -19.13
CA ALA A 283 -9.17 -4.21 -18.39
C ALA A 283 -10.52 -4.85 -18.79
N ASP A 284 -10.63 -5.32 -20.03
CA ASP A 284 -11.85 -5.94 -20.58
C ASP A 284 -11.96 -7.46 -20.33
N ALA A 285 -10.96 -8.08 -19.69
CA ALA A 285 -10.97 -9.50 -19.40
C ALA A 285 -11.73 -9.76 -18.07
N ALA A 286 -13.00 -10.15 -18.19
CA ALA A 286 -13.85 -10.57 -17.07
C ALA A 286 -13.54 -12.00 -16.60
#